data_AF-A0A2N6U5B9-F1
#
_entry.id   AF-A0A2N6U5B9-F1
#
_cell.length_a   1.000
_cell.length_b   1.000
_cell.length_c   1.000
_cell.angle_alpha   90.00
_cell.angle_beta   90.00
_cell.angle_gamma   90.00
#
_symmetry.space_group_name_H-M   'P 1'
#
loop_
_entity.id
_entity.type
_entity.pdbx_description
1 polymer ?
#
loop_
_entity_poly.entity_id
_entity_poly.type
_entity_poly.pdbx_seq_one_letter_code
_entity_poly.pdbx_strand_id
1 'polypeptide(L)' 'MQTFTTTQDVIDQHVAPALGEHASDFDQLAIAQAITYWQDGKLTLDEDADFWAIAAEHETTN' A
#
# COMPACT_ATOMS: atom_id res chain seq x y z
N MET A 1 -4.50 -0.02 14.07
CA MET A 1 -4.97 1.28 13.52
C MET A 1 -3.84 2.32 13.41
N GLN A 2 -2.97 2.12 12.43
CA GLN A 2 -2.11 3.19 11.89
C GLN A 2 -2.96 4.06 10.97
N THR A 3 -2.86 5.38 11.10
CA THR A 3 -3.54 6.35 10.23
C THR A 3 -2.53 7.26 9.56
N PHE A 4 -2.76 7.56 8.29
CA PHE A 4 -1.85 8.29 7.42
C PHE A 4 -2.52 9.56 6.91
N THR A 5 -1.70 10.55 6.58
CA THR A 5 -2.18 11.84 6.06
C THR A 5 -2.22 11.84 4.53
N THR A 6 -1.34 11.07 3.90
CA THR A 6 -1.21 10.95 2.45
C THR A 6 -0.92 9.51 2.07
N THR A 7 -1.28 9.13 0.84
CA THR A 7 -0.93 7.81 0.29
C THR A 7 0.58 7.60 0.25
N GLN A 8 1.37 8.66 0.01
CA GLN A 8 2.83 8.58 0.04
C GLN A 8 3.37 8.13 1.40
N ASP A 9 2.75 8.57 2.50
CA ASP A 9 3.16 8.16 3.85
C ASP A 9 2.92 6.66 4.07
N VAL A 10 1.83 6.13 3.52
CA VAL A 10 1.54 4.68 3.50
C VAL A 10 2.60 3.93 2.69
N ILE A 11 3.01 4.50 1.56
CA ILE A 11 4.05 3.90 0.71
C ILE A 11 5.36 3.81 1.47
N ASP A 12 5.88 4.94 1.94
CA ASP A 12 7.18 5.03 2.62
C ASP A 12 7.22 4.22 3.93
N GLN A 13 6.13 4.18 4.69
CA GLN A 13 6.11 3.52 6.01
C GLN A 13 5.63 2.07 5.99
N HIS A 14 4.87 1.65 4.97
CA HIS A 14 4.22 0.34 4.95
C HIS A 14 4.52 -0.45 3.66
N VAL A 15 4.21 0.11 2.48
CA VAL A 15 4.32 -0.62 1.21
C VAL A 15 5.77 -0.86 0.80
N ALA A 16 6.59 0.18 0.71
CA ALA A 16 7.99 0.10 0.36
C ALA A 16 8.79 -0.85 1.28
N PRO A 17 8.68 -0.77 2.64
CA PRO A 17 9.36 -1.72 3.51
C PRO A 17 8.81 -3.14 3.43
N ALA A 18 7.52 -3.33 3.11
CA ALA A 18 6.95 -4.66 2.91
C ALA A 18 7.43 -5.33 1.62
N LEU A 19 7.56 -4.56 0.53
CA LEU A 19 8.07 -5.04 -0.76
C LEU A 19 9.59 -5.20 -0.77
N GLY A 20 10.31 -4.38 0.02
CA GLY A 20 11.76 -4.44 0.14
C GLY A 20 12.46 -4.23 -1.20
N GLU A 21 13.31 -5.17 -1.60
CA GLU A 21 14.07 -5.12 -2.86
C GLU A 21 13.16 -5.19 -4.09
N HIS A 22 11.97 -5.78 -3.96
CA HIS A 22 11.00 -5.90 -5.04
C HIS A 22 10.15 -4.66 -5.24
N ALA A 23 10.32 -3.62 -4.42
CA ALA A 23 9.46 -2.43 -4.49
C ALA A 23 9.47 -1.75 -5.88
N SER A 24 10.50 -1.98 -6.70
CA SER A 24 10.57 -1.46 -8.07
C SER A 24 9.78 -2.28 -9.10
N ASP A 25 9.44 -3.54 -8.77
CA ASP A 25 8.68 -4.47 -9.63
C ASP A 25 7.17 -4.35 -9.44
N PHE A 26 6.71 -3.51 -8.50
CA PHE A 26 5.31 -3.36 -8.13
C PHE A 26 4.88 -1.88 -8.15
N ASP A 27 3.62 -1.63 -8.50
CA ASP A 27 3.03 -0.29 -8.42
C ASP A 27 2.66 0.05 -6.96
N GLN A 28 3.64 0.58 -6.23
CA GLN A 28 3.49 0.92 -4.81
C GLN A 28 2.32 1.90 -4.57
N LEU A 29 2.05 2.79 -5.51
CA LEU A 29 0.98 3.77 -5.38
C LEU A 29 -0.39 3.11 -5.51
N ALA A 30 -0.55 2.20 -6.48
CA ALA A 30 -1.78 1.42 -6.63
C ALA A 30 -2.01 0.52 -5.41
N ILE A 31 -0.96 -0.17 -4.94
CA ILE A 31 -1.03 -1.02 -3.74
C ILE A 31 -1.45 -0.21 -2.52
N ALA A 32 -0.79 0.94 -2.27
CA ALA A 32 -1.12 1.80 -1.14
C ALA A 32 -2.58 2.27 -1.16
N GLN A 33 -3.13 2.58 -2.34
CA GLN A 33 -4.54 2.95 -2.48
C GLN A 33 -5.49 1.77 -2.28
N ALA A 34 -5.08 0.56 -2.67
CA ALA A 34 -5.89 -0.64 -2.52
C ALA A 34 -5.92 -1.17 -1.08
N ILE A 35 -4.83 -1.02 -0.32
CA ILE A 35 -4.74 -1.43 1.10
C ILE A 35 -5.19 -0.33 2.08
N THR A 36 -5.65 0.82 1.60
CA THR A 36 -6.13 1.90 2.47
C THR A 36 -7.51 2.37 2.11
N TYR A 37 -8.23 2.85 3.11
CA TYR A 37 -9.54 3.46 2.95
C TYR A 37 -9.63 4.77 3.73
N TRP A 38 -10.52 5.65 3.27
CA TRP A 38 -10.80 6.91 3.93
C TRP A 38 -11.77 6.70 5.08
N GLN A 39 -11.32 6.98 6.30
CA GLN A 39 -12.13 6.96 7.51
C GLN A 39 -11.91 8.25 8.29
N ASP A 40 -12.98 8.97 8.61
CA ASP A 40 -12.93 10.21 9.40
C ASP A 40 -11.97 11.28 8.84
N GLY A 41 -11.87 11.35 7.50
CA GLY A 41 -10.97 12.28 6.81
C GLY A 41 -9.48 11.92 6.88
N LYS A 42 -9.15 10.69 7.28
CA LYS A 42 -7.79 10.15 7.32
C LYS A 42 -7.70 8.86 6.50
N LEU A 43 -6.51 8.57 5.97
CA LEU A 43 -6.23 7.26 5.38
C LEU A 43 -5.97 6.26 6.48
N THR A 44 -6.65 5.13 6.44
CA THR A 44 -6.49 4.03 7.40
C THR A 44 -6.11 2.78 6.62
N LEU A 45 -5.15 2.01 7.14
CA LEU A 45 -4.81 0.71 6.57
C LEU A 45 -5.94 -0.28 6.83
N ASP A 46 -6.25 -1.05 5.80
CA ASP A 46 -7.11 -2.22 5.89
C ASP A 46 -6.27 -3.40 6.39
N GLU A 47 -6.44 -3.74 7.66
CA GLU A 47 -5.70 -4.84 8.32
C GLU A 47 -6.23 -6.22 7.88
N ASP A 48 -7.41 -6.27 7.25
CA ASP A 48 -8.02 -7.48 6.68
C ASP A 48 -7.65 -7.69 5.20
N ALA A 49 -7.11 -6.66 4.53
CA ALA A 49 -6.68 -6.75 3.15
C ALA A 49 -5.43 -7.64 2.99
N ASP A 50 -5.52 -8.61 2.09
CA ASP A 50 -4.38 -9.45 1.71
C ASP A 50 -3.37 -8.64 0.88
N PHE A 51 -2.42 -8.01 1.57
CA PHE A 51 -1.36 -7.19 0.96
C PHE A 51 -0.70 -7.87 -0.25
N TRP A 52 -0.31 -9.14 -0.11
CA TRP A 52 0.38 -9.86 -1.18
C TRP A 52 -0.53 -10.23 -2.36
N ALA A 53 -1.83 -10.45 -2.13
CA ALA A 53 -2.78 -10.67 -3.21
C ALA A 53 -2.95 -9.38 -4.04
N ILE A 54 -3.13 -8.25 -3.34
CA ILE A 54 -3.24 -6.93 -3.95
C ILE A 54 -1.94 -6.55 -4.68
N ALA A 55 -0.77 -6.80 -4.06
CA ALA A 55 0.52 -6.56 -4.69
C ALA A 55 0.68 -7.36 -5.98
N ALA A 56 0.30 -8.64 -5.98
CA ALA A 56 0.36 -9.49 -7.17
C ALA A 56 -0.55 -8.99 -8.32
N GLU A 57 -1.70 -8.38 -8.02
CA GLU A 57 -2.56 -7.74 -9.03
C GLU A 57 -1.95 -6.45 -9.61
N HIS A 58 -1.01 -5.84 -8.89
CA HIS A 58 -0.34 -4.58 -9.22
C HIS A 58 1.15 -4.74 -9.51
N GLU A 59 1.58 -5.95 -9.90
CA GLU A 59 2.93 -6.17 -10.43
C GLU A 59 3.10 -5.37 -11.72
N THR A 60 4.12 -4.51 -11.78
CA THR A 60 4.47 -3.83 -13.02
C THR A 60 5.18 -4.83 -13.91
N THR A 61 4.40 -5.61 -14.67
CA THR A 61 4.94 -6.56 -15.64
C THR A 61 5.90 -5.84 -16.58
N ASN A 62 7.19 -6.19 -16.52
CA ASN A 62 8.17 -5.85 -17.53
C ASN A 62 8.28 -6.97 -18.57
#